data_AF-A0A522CMN2-F1
#
_entry.id   AF-A0A522CMN2-F1
#
_cell.length_a   1.000
_cell.length_b   1.000
_cell.length_c   1.000
_cell.angle_alpha   90.00
_cell.angle_beta   90.00
_cell.angle_gamma   90.00
#
_symmetry.space_group_name_H-M   'P 1'
#
loop_
_entity.id
_entity.type
_entity.pdbx_description
1 polymer ?
#
loop_
_entity_poly.entity_id
_entity_poly.type
_entity_poly.pdbx_seq_one_letter_code
_entity_poly.pdbx_strand_id
1 'polypeptide(L)'
;MPRTNVAPFNKYIHTDAALIAPVVREAIEYLRSLKEQGAALRVDEYYYALSLDEALTNAVQHGNMNDAGKKVHLTIVLRRSSLDIVVTDEGDGYDPEAVPDPRRPECFFKRNGRGIHILKNVACVEWNRKGNAVTIRF
;
A
#
# COMPACT_ATOMS: atom_id res chain seq x y z
N MET A 1 21.85 -4.49 6.48
CA MET A 1 20.41 -4.80 6.51
C MET A 1 20.21 -5.93 7.50
N PRO A 2 19.05 -6.09 8.15
CA PRO A 2 18.76 -7.32 8.88
C PRO A 2 19.00 -8.49 7.93
N ARG A 3 19.73 -9.51 8.36
CA ARG A 3 19.97 -10.71 7.54
C ARG A 3 18.76 -11.62 7.70
N THR A 4 17.72 -11.40 6.93
CA THR A 4 16.68 -12.41 6.69
C THR A 4 17.05 -13.21 5.45
N ASN A 5 16.66 -14.49 5.41
CA ASN A 5 16.83 -15.33 4.23
C ASN A 5 15.57 -15.32 3.34
N VAL A 6 14.66 -14.37 3.57
CA VAL A 6 13.45 -14.21 2.77
C VAL A 6 13.76 -13.36 1.55
N ALA A 7 13.42 -13.85 0.36
CA ALA A 7 13.52 -13.07 -0.87
C ALA A 7 12.73 -11.76 -0.75
N PRO A 8 13.13 -10.67 -1.43
CA PRO A 8 12.33 -9.45 -1.47
C PRO A 8 10.94 -9.72 -2.08
N PHE A 9 9.88 -9.18 -1.48
CA PHE A 9 8.56 -9.20 -2.12
C PHE A 9 8.54 -8.16 -3.23
N ASN A 10 8.36 -8.60 -4.47
CA ASN A 10 8.37 -7.74 -5.65
C ASN A 10 7.40 -8.32 -6.68
N LYS A 11 6.29 -7.64 -6.95
CA LYS A 11 5.21 -8.17 -7.78
C LYS A 11 4.57 -7.10 -8.65
N TYR A 12 4.34 -7.45 -9.91
CA TYR A 12 3.45 -6.71 -10.80
C TYR A 12 2.10 -7.41 -10.82
N ILE A 13 1.03 -6.64 -10.65
CA ILE A 13 -0.36 -7.11 -10.76
C ILE A 13 -1.02 -6.35 -11.90
N HIS A 14 -1.89 -7.02 -12.65
CA HIS A 14 -2.75 -6.32 -13.60
C HIS A 14 -3.74 -5.43 -12.84
N THR A 15 -4.19 -4.36 -13.49
CA THR A 15 -5.24 -3.49 -12.94
C THR A 15 -6.58 -4.22 -12.93
N ASP A 16 -6.77 -5.04 -11.90
CA ASP A 16 -7.97 -5.83 -11.66
C ASP A 16 -8.19 -5.96 -10.14
N ALA A 17 -9.34 -5.47 -9.67
CA ALA A 17 -9.71 -5.52 -8.25
C ALA A 17 -9.78 -6.96 -7.71
N ALA A 18 -10.07 -7.96 -8.55
CA ALA A 18 -10.10 -9.36 -8.14
C ALA A 18 -8.72 -9.89 -7.73
N LEU A 19 -7.63 -9.26 -8.20
CA LEU A 19 -6.27 -9.64 -7.86
C LEU A 19 -5.79 -9.07 -6.52
N ILE A 20 -6.48 -8.08 -5.95
CA ILE A 20 -6.06 -7.41 -4.70
C ILE A 20 -6.05 -8.40 -3.53
N ALA A 21 -7.18 -9.07 -3.26
CA ALA A 21 -7.29 -9.95 -2.09
C ALA A 21 -6.29 -11.14 -2.10
N PRO A 22 -6.05 -11.84 -3.22
CA PRO A 22 -4.96 -12.82 -3.30
C PRO A 22 -3.58 -12.24 -2.97
N VAL A 23 -3.27 -11.05 -3.51
CA VAL A 23 -1.96 -10.41 -3.32
C VAL A 23 -1.77 -9.96 -1.86
N VAL A 24 -2.82 -9.45 -1.22
CA VAL A 24 -2.81 -9.11 0.21
C VAL A 24 -2.53 -10.35 1.06
N ARG A 25 -3.15 -11.51 0.73
CA ARG A 25 -2.88 -12.76 1.46
C ARG A 25 -1.41 -13.19 1.34
N GLU A 26 -0.86 -13.17 0.14
CA GLU A 26 0.56 -13.49 -0.08
C GLU A 26 1.48 -12.54 0.70
N ALA A 27 1.15 -11.24 0.75
CA ALA A 27 1.92 -10.25 1.49
C ALA A 27 1.83 -10.44 3.03
N ILE A 28 0.71 -10.95 3.55
CA ILE A 28 0.57 -11.32 4.97
C ILE A 28 1.43 -12.54 5.29
N GLU A 29 1.42 -13.57 4.43
CA GLU A 29 2.28 -14.74 4.57
C GLU A 29 3.76 -14.34 4.54
N TYR A 30 4.11 -13.40 3.66
CA TYR A 30 5.43 -12.79 3.64
C TYR A 30 5.80 -12.13 4.97
N LEU A 31 4.93 -11.29 5.53
CA LEU A 31 5.15 -10.65 6.83
C LEU A 31 5.35 -11.69 7.94
N ARG A 32 4.54 -12.75 7.96
CA ARG A 32 4.67 -13.83 8.95
C ARG A 32 6.02 -14.54 8.84
N SER A 33 6.50 -14.82 7.63
CA SER A 33 7.83 -15.41 7.41
C SER A 33 8.98 -14.51 7.91
N LEU A 34 8.83 -13.19 7.83
CA LEU A 34 9.79 -12.24 8.40
C LEU A 34 9.75 -12.28 9.93
N LYS A 35 8.56 -12.35 10.53
CA LYS A 35 8.37 -12.46 11.98
C LYS A 35 8.97 -13.73 12.57
N GLU A 36 8.82 -14.86 11.89
CA GLU A 36 9.45 -16.13 12.27
C GLU A 36 10.99 -16.04 12.33
N GLN A 37 11.59 -15.16 11.52
CA GLN A 37 13.02 -14.89 11.51
C GLN A 37 13.45 -13.76 12.45
N GLY A 38 12.54 -13.29 13.32
CA GLY A 38 12.82 -12.22 14.28
C GLY A 38 12.81 -10.81 13.70
N ALA A 39 12.30 -10.62 12.47
CA ALA A 39 12.18 -9.32 11.82
C ALA A 39 10.73 -8.80 11.81
N ALA A 40 10.54 -7.48 11.70
CA ALA A 40 9.20 -6.86 11.61
C ALA A 40 8.22 -7.24 12.75
N LEU A 41 8.73 -7.64 13.92
CA LEU A 41 7.93 -8.16 15.04
C LEU A 41 6.88 -7.18 15.57
N ARG A 42 7.12 -5.88 15.40
CA ARG A 42 6.25 -4.81 15.88
C ARG A 42 5.17 -4.40 14.87
N VAL A 43 5.22 -4.95 13.65
CA VAL A 43 4.23 -4.66 12.61
C VAL A 43 2.96 -5.43 12.93
N ASP A 44 1.87 -4.70 13.17
CA ASP A 44 0.55 -5.26 13.37
C ASP A 44 -0.03 -5.77 12.04
N GLU A 45 -0.49 -7.03 12.01
CA GLU A 45 -0.95 -7.67 10.76
C GLU A 45 -2.23 -7.04 10.22
N TYR A 46 -3.13 -6.58 11.10
CA TYR A 46 -4.38 -5.96 10.68
C TYR A 46 -4.10 -4.64 9.98
N TYR A 47 -3.28 -3.78 10.59
CA TYR A 47 -2.90 -2.50 10.03
C TYR A 47 -2.07 -2.62 8.75
N TYR A 48 -1.20 -3.63 8.69
CA TYR A 48 -0.44 -3.97 7.48
C TYR A 48 -1.36 -4.41 6.33
N ALA A 49 -2.29 -5.33 6.58
CA ALA A 49 -3.24 -5.81 5.58
C ALA A 49 -4.17 -4.70 5.08
N LEU A 50 -4.71 -3.90 6.01
CA LEU A 50 -5.55 -2.74 5.71
C LEU A 50 -4.80 -1.73 4.82
N SER A 51 -3.52 -1.51 5.10
CA SER A 51 -2.71 -0.57 4.33
C SER A 51 -2.43 -1.04 2.91
N LEU A 52 -2.21 -2.35 2.73
CA LEU A 52 -2.06 -2.96 1.41
C LEU A 52 -3.35 -2.87 0.60
N ASP A 53 -4.48 -3.27 1.19
CA ASP A 53 -5.78 -3.28 0.53
C ASP A 53 -6.13 -1.88 0.01
N GLU A 54 -5.93 -0.88 0.86
CA GLU A 54 -6.21 0.51 0.52
C GLU A 54 -5.24 1.07 -0.54
N ALA A 55 -3.93 0.83 -0.39
CA ALA A 55 -2.95 1.33 -1.35
C ALA A 55 -3.13 0.70 -2.74
N LEU A 56 -3.38 -0.61 -2.79
CA LEU A 56 -3.64 -1.33 -4.04
C LEU A 56 -4.97 -0.89 -4.66
N THR A 57 -6.02 -0.71 -3.86
CA THR A 57 -7.32 -0.21 -4.34
C THR A 57 -7.17 1.18 -4.95
N ASN A 58 -6.42 2.08 -4.30
CA ASN A 58 -6.15 3.41 -4.83
C ASN A 58 -5.36 3.36 -6.15
N ALA A 59 -4.31 2.54 -6.21
CA ALA A 59 -3.53 2.35 -7.42
C ALA A 59 -4.37 1.81 -8.59
N VAL A 60 -5.24 0.83 -8.35
CA VAL A 60 -6.09 0.21 -9.39
C VAL A 60 -7.20 1.16 -9.83
N GLN A 61 -7.98 1.70 -8.87
CA GLN A 61 -9.21 2.44 -9.18
C GLN A 61 -8.95 3.92 -9.52
N HIS A 62 -7.96 4.55 -8.87
CA HIS A 62 -7.72 5.98 -9.00
C HIS A 62 -6.44 6.30 -9.76
N GLY A 63 -5.36 5.53 -9.56
CA GLY A 63 -4.12 5.70 -10.33
C GLY A 63 -4.30 5.25 -11.78
N ASN A 64 -4.59 3.96 -11.96
CA ASN A 64 -4.76 3.34 -13.28
C ASN A 64 -6.19 3.49 -13.85
N MET A 65 -7.13 4.06 -13.10
CA MET A 65 -8.51 4.29 -13.57
C MET A 65 -9.22 3.01 -14.06
N ASN A 66 -8.90 1.86 -13.46
CA ASN A 66 -9.37 0.54 -13.87
C ASN A 66 -9.00 0.12 -15.31
N ASP A 67 -7.95 0.70 -15.88
CA ASP A 67 -7.45 0.33 -17.20
C ASP A 67 -6.72 -1.02 -17.16
N ALA A 68 -7.35 -2.06 -17.70
CA ALA A 68 -6.83 -3.43 -17.73
C ALA A 68 -5.50 -3.58 -18.52
N GLY A 69 -5.15 -2.61 -19.37
CA GLY A 69 -3.87 -2.56 -20.06
C GLY A 69 -2.70 -2.16 -19.15
N LYS A 70 -3.00 -1.56 -17.99
CA LYS A 70 -2.01 -1.09 -17.01
C LYS A 70 -1.76 -2.09 -15.89
N LYS A 71 -0.67 -1.89 -15.18
CA LYS A 71 -0.23 -2.69 -14.03
C LYS A 71 0.01 -1.82 -12.80
N VAL A 72 -0.02 -2.47 -11.64
CA VAL A 72 0.42 -1.91 -10.37
C VAL A 72 1.63 -2.71 -9.91
N HIS A 73 2.66 -2.02 -9.46
CA HIS A 73 3.90 -2.58 -8.94
C HIS A 73 3.91 -2.48 -7.41
N LEU A 74 3.97 -3.63 -6.73
CA LEU A 74 4.06 -3.75 -5.28
C LEU A 74 5.44 -4.27 -4.88
N THR A 75 6.11 -3.54 -3.99
CA THR A 75 7.32 -4.03 -3.32
C THR A 75 7.18 -3.92 -1.80
N ILE A 76 7.77 -4.88 -1.08
CA ILE A 76 7.88 -4.82 0.38
C ILE A 76 9.36 -4.98 0.75
N VAL A 77 9.90 -3.99 1.45
CA VAL A 77 11.33 -3.85 1.72
C VAL A 77 11.57 -3.79 3.21
N LEU A 78 12.22 -4.83 3.75
CA LEU A 78 12.70 -4.82 5.12
C LEU A 78 13.96 -3.94 5.22
N ARG A 79 13.88 -2.88 6.03
CA ARG A 79 15.01 -2.01 6.38
C ARG A 79 15.54 -2.36 7.77
N ARG A 80 16.59 -1.64 8.21
CA ARG A 80 17.17 -1.84 9.55
C ARG A 80 16.17 -1.61 10.68
N SER A 81 15.24 -0.68 10.51
CA SER A 81 14.32 -0.21 11.55
C SER A 81 12.87 -0.10 11.10
N SER A 82 12.55 -0.51 9.86
CA SER A 82 11.21 -0.40 9.31
C SER A 82 10.90 -1.49 8.30
N LEU A 83 9.61 -1.69 8.03
CA LEU A 83 9.11 -2.43 6.88
C LEU A 83 8.38 -1.45 5.97
N ASP A 84 8.92 -1.25 4.77
CA ASP A 84 8.36 -0.30 3.80
C ASP A 84 7.53 -1.07 2.77
N ILE A 85 6.28 -0.68 2.58
CA ILE A 85 5.42 -1.10 1.48
C ILE A 85 5.45 0.00 0.43
N VAL A 86 5.76 -0.32 -0.82
CA VAL A 86 5.72 0.64 -1.93
C VAL A 86 4.77 0.13 -3.00
N VAL A 87 3.74 0.91 -3.29
CA VAL A 87 2.77 0.65 -4.36
C VAL A 87 2.93 1.74 -5.40
N THR A 88 3.17 1.35 -6.66
CA THR A 88 3.34 2.26 -7.80
C THR A 88 2.36 1.90 -8.90
N ASP A 89 1.62 2.89 -9.41
CA ASP A 89 0.72 2.76 -10.55
C ASP A 89 1.28 3.45 -11.80
N GLU A 90 0.66 3.18 -12.94
CA GLU A 90 0.99 3.73 -14.26
C GLU A 90 0.06 4.91 -14.63
N GLY A 91 -0.58 5.51 -13.63
CA GLY A 91 -1.36 6.74 -13.76
C GLY A 91 -0.48 7.97 -13.93
N ASP A 92 -1.14 9.10 -14.17
CA ASP A 92 -0.49 10.41 -14.27
C ASP A 92 -0.10 10.95 -12.88
N GLY A 93 -0.59 10.31 -11.82
CA GLY A 93 -0.41 10.70 -10.43
C GLY A 93 -1.41 11.76 -9.98
N TYR A 94 -1.50 11.98 -8.67
CA TYR A 94 -2.36 13.00 -8.08
C TYR A 94 -1.62 13.76 -6.98
N ASP A 95 -2.05 14.99 -6.69
CA ASP A 95 -1.56 15.71 -5.52
C ASP A 95 -2.29 15.19 -4.26
N PRO A 96 -1.60 14.47 -3.36
CA PRO A 96 -2.22 13.93 -2.16
C PRO A 96 -2.63 15.02 -1.15
N GLU A 97 -2.09 16.24 -1.27
CA GLU A 97 -2.47 17.39 -0.45
C GLU A 97 -3.71 18.11 -1.02
N ALA A 98 -4.08 17.85 -2.27
CA ALA A 98 -5.33 18.31 -2.87
C ALA A 98 -6.53 17.41 -2.51
N VAL A 99 -6.31 16.26 -1.84
CA VAL A 99 -7.39 15.37 -1.41
C VAL A 99 -8.14 16.01 -0.23
N PRO A 100 -9.46 16.27 -0.36
CA PRO A 100 -10.22 16.91 0.70
C PRO A 100 -10.24 16.08 1.99
N ASP A 101 -10.09 16.74 3.13
CA ASP A 101 -10.19 16.09 4.44
C ASP A 101 -11.56 15.38 4.59
N PRO A 102 -11.61 14.05 4.80
CA PRO A 102 -12.83 13.26 4.91
C PRO A 102 -13.60 13.57 6.18
N ARG A 103 -13.03 14.34 7.13
CA ARG A 103 -13.73 14.87 8.31
C ARG A 103 -14.64 16.06 7.96
N ARG A 104 -14.61 16.57 6.72
CA ARG A 104 -15.51 17.63 6.27
C ARG A 104 -16.94 17.11 6.11
N PRO A 105 -17.98 17.88 6.53
CA PRO A 105 -19.40 17.52 6.39
C PRO A 105 -19.78 17.01 5.00
N GLU A 106 -19.21 17.60 3.95
CA GLU A 106 -19.46 17.26 2.54
C GLU A 106 -18.93 15.87 2.12
N CYS A 107 -18.02 15.28 2.90
CA CYS A 107 -17.38 14.01 2.63
C CYS A 107 -17.98 12.83 3.42
N PHE A 108 -18.84 13.07 4.42
CA PHE A 108 -19.41 12.03 5.32
C PHE A 108 -20.19 10.93 4.59
N PHE A 109 -20.83 11.24 3.46
CA PHE A 109 -21.62 10.29 2.68
C PHE A 109 -20.84 9.65 1.51
N LYS A 110 -19.59 10.07 1.28
CA LYS A 110 -18.71 9.38 0.31
C LYS A 110 -18.18 8.12 0.98
N ARG A 111 -18.67 6.95 0.53
CA ARG A 111 -18.16 5.64 0.99
C ARG A 111 -16.66 5.45 0.67
N ASN A 112 -16.16 6.18 -0.33
CA ASN A 112 -14.82 6.08 -0.91
C ASN A 112 -13.99 7.35 -0.55
N GLY A 113 -12.68 7.21 -0.34
CA GLY A 113 -11.77 8.35 -0.07
C GLY A 113 -11.31 8.52 1.39
N ARG A 114 -11.57 7.54 2.26
CA ARG A 114 -11.03 7.51 3.64
C ARG A 114 -9.64 6.89 3.74
N GLY A 115 -9.20 6.23 2.67
CA GLY A 115 -7.98 5.45 2.63
C GLY A 115 -6.73 6.17 3.04
N ILE A 116 -6.50 7.32 2.39
CA ILE A 116 -5.35 8.18 2.67
C ILE A 116 -5.32 8.59 4.16
N HIS A 117 -6.49 8.76 4.79
CA HIS A 117 -6.59 9.11 6.21
C HIS A 117 -6.43 7.91 7.14
N ILE A 118 -6.83 6.72 6.72
CA ILE A 118 -6.51 5.49 7.43
C ILE A 118 -4.99 5.27 7.40
N LEU A 119 -4.39 5.33 6.20
CA LEU A 119 -2.94 5.19 6.01
C LEU A 119 -2.15 6.22 6.85
N LYS A 120 -2.53 7.50 6.80
CA LYS A 120 -1.88 8.59 7.56
C LYS A 120 -1.99 8.44 9.10
N ASN A 121 -2.98 7.70 9.61
CA ASN A 121 -3.13 7.44 11.04
C ASN A 121 -2.43 6.15 11.50
N VAL A 122 -2.08 5.27 10.56
CA VAL A 122 -1.58 3.92 10.86
C VAL A 122 -0.07 3.82 10.71
N ALA A 123 0.51 4.57 9.77
CA ALA A 123 1.94 4.51 9.45
C ALA A 123 2.45 5.85 8.91
N CYS A 124 3.77 5.97 8.73
CA CYS A 124 4.35 7.10 8.01
C CYS A 124 4.14 6.88 6.50
N VAL A 125 3.46 7.82 5.85
CA VAL A 125 3.08 7.70 4.43
C VAL A 125 3.68 8.82 3.62
N GLU A 126 4.37 8.47 2.54
CA GLU A 126 5.05 9.40 1.64
C GLU A 126 4.65 9.08 0.20
N TRP A 127 4.34 10.11 -0.60
CA TRP A 127 4.13 9.96 -2.04
C TRP A 127 5.36 10.45 -2.80
N ASN A 128 5.62 9.87 -3.97
CA ASN A 128 6.62 10.42 -4.87
C ASN A 128 6.15 11.77 -5.45
N ARG A 129 7.07 12.53 -6.06
CA ARG A 129 6.76 13.85 -6.64
C ARG A 129 5.65 13.82 -7.70
N LYS A 130 5.54 12.72 -8.45
CA LYS A 130 4.51 12.56 -9.47
C LYS A 130 3.14 12.27 -8.85
N GLY A 131 3.09 11.65 -7.67
CA GLY A 131 1.86 11.23 -7.00
C GLY A 131 1.32 9.88 -7.46
N ASN A 132 2.11 9.06 -8.15
CA ASN A 132 1.74 7.73 -8.63
C ASN A 132 2.46 6.58 -7.90
N ALA A 133 3.20 6.91 -6.84
CA ALA A 133 3.78 5.92 -5.95
C ALA A 133 3.58 6.35 -4.50
N VAL A 134 3.12 5.43 -3.66
CA VAL A 134 2.96 5.62 -2.22
C VAL A 134 3.90 4.66 -1.48
N THR A 135 4.61 5.18 -0.49
CA THR A 135 5.44 4.43 0.45
C THR A 135 4.79 4.49 1.83
N ILE A 136 4.53 3.34 2.42
CA ILE A 136 3.96 3.20 3.76
C ILE A 136 5.00 2.50 4.63
N ARG A 137 5.44 3.18 5.69
CA ARG A 137 6.56 2.75 6.54
C ARG A 137 6.06 2.38 7.94
N PHE A 138 6.21 1.10 8.28
CA PHE A 138 5.92 0.52 9.59
C PHE A 138 7.18 0.37 10.44
#